data_AF-A0AAD7A056-F1
#
_entry.id   AF-A0AAD7A056-F1
#
_cell.length_a   1.000
_cell.length_b   1.000
_cell.length_c   1.000
_cell.angle_alpha   90.00
_cell.angle_beta   90.00
_cell.angle_gamma   90.00
#
_symmetry.space_group_name_H-M   'P 1'
#
loop_
_entity.id
_entity.type
_entity.pdbx_description
1 polymer ?
#
loop_
_entity_poly.entity_id
_entity_poly.type
_entity_poly.pdbx_seq_one_letter_code
_entity_poly.pdbx_strand_id
1 'polypeptide(L)'
;MSTHTTVYAEVEQHGSRPPVLKPGDITALVVRDFENAALNWFAMKNVPDEQQVSQILGSFRDTRHIAWLRPAAERSRVKKLSFDAFMAEFRDKYLPVDWQAVTRNEILSSRMKETQTFDEWFTEVIGLASLLDGTPAALSDTRLRHTLEAGMCADLEVEYRLDTTANAVAHEKMDEWCRSVRRIDEKRIRDIAKQRRIAAEINKAEKCKANSDGDRTSKKPFSSSSKPNNSVSATAPSTPAASTSAPKGCPKLTDLERSLLNEHEGCNKCRKFYAGHRAADCPKDFPDPTTYRTLTAADA
;
A
#
# COMPACT_ATOMS: atom_id res chain seq x y z
N MET A 1 -8.44 -12.94 -31.69
CA MET A 1 -9.41 -12.74 -30.59
C MET A 1 -9.30 -11.30 -30.15
N SER A 2 -10.19 -10.44 -30.63
CA SER A 2 -10.20 -9.02 -30.23
C SER A 2 -10.60 -8.94 -28.77
N THR A 3 -9.67 -8.53 -27.91
CA THR A 3 -9.98 -8.12 -26.54
C THR A 3 -10.85 -6.87 -26.63
N HIS A 4 -12.18 -7.05 -26.61
CA HIS A 4 -13.07 -5.92 -26.40
C HIS A 4 -12.77 -5.34 -25.02
N THR A 5 -12.06 -4.21 -24.98
CA THR A 5 -11.96 -3.40 -23.76
C THR A 5 -13.37 -2.91 -23.47
N THR A 6 -14.01 -3.50 -22.46
CA THR A 6 -15.29 -3.01 -21.94
C THR A 6 -15.08 -1.60 -21.42
N VAL A 7 -15.74 -0.63 -22.05
CA VAL A 7 -15.73 0.78 -21.60
C VAL A 7 -17.04 1.01 -20.87
N TYR A 8 -16.97 1.23 -19.56
CA TYR A 8 -18.13 1.55 -18.74
C TYR A 8 -18.53 3.01 -18.94
N ALA A 9 -19.84 3.28 -18.88
CA ALA A 9 -20.36 4.64 -18.89
C ALA A 9 -19.97 5.38 -17.60
N GLU A 10 -19.88 6.70 -17.69
CA GLU A 10 -19.54 7.58 -16.57
C GLU A 10 -20.54 8.74 -16.53
N VAL A 11 -20.83 9.23 -15.32
CA VAL A 11 -21.76 10.35 -15.10
C VAL A 11 -20.97 11.62 -14.83
N GLU A 12 -21.17 12.64 -15.66
CA GLU A 12 -20.64 13.98 -15.44
C GLU A 12 -21.72 14.93 -14.94
N GLN A 13 -21.47 15.61 -13.81
CA GLN A 13 -22.33 16.68 -13.31
C GLN A 13 -21.56 17.99 -13.22
N HIS A 14 -21.98 18.98 -14.00
CA HIS A 14 -21.42 20.34 -13.94
C HIS A 14 -22.46 21.31 -13.40
N GLY A 15 -22.48 21.52 -12.08
CA GLY A 15 -23.26 22.54 -11.35
C GLY A 15 -24.61 22.91 -11.94
N SER A 16 -24.62 23.85 -12.90
CA SER A 16 -25.84 24.36 -13.53
C SER A 16 -26.51 23.42 -14.55
N ARG A 17 -25.78 22.47 -15.13
CA ARG A 17 -26.26 21.60 -16.22
C ARG A 17 -26.83 20.28 -15.67
N PRO A 18 -27.83 19.68 -16.35
CA PRO A 18 -28.27 18.33 -16.05
C PRO A 18 -27.09 17.35 -16.05
N PRO A 19 -27.13 16.28 -15.24
CA PRO A 19 -26.12 15.23 -15.29
C PRO A 19 -26.04 14.67 -16.71
N VAL A 20 -24.87 14.23 -17.13
CA VAL A 20 -24.63 13.71 -18.47
C VAL A 20 -24.12 12.28 -18.35
N LEU A 21 -24.82 11.33 -18.98
CA LEU A 21 -24.37 9.95 -19.06
C LEU A 21 -23.53 9.77 -20.34
N LYS A 22 -22.24 9.49 -20.16
CA LYS A 22 -21.30 9.26 -21.27
C LYS A 22 -21.55 7.92 -21.97
N PRO A 23 -21.05 7.76 -23.22
CA PRO A 23 -21.07 6.47 -23.90
C PRO A 23 -20.33 5.38 -23.13
N GLY A 24 -20.92 4.19 -23.09
CA GLY A 24 -20.35 3.02 -22.40
C GLY A 24 -21.42 2.05 -21.92
N ASP A 25 -20.99 0.95 -21.31
CA ASP A 25 -21.88 -0.04 -20.75
C ASP A 25 -22.44 0.42 -19.40
N ILE A 26 -23.75 0.21 -19.19
CA ILE A 26 -24.47 0.65 -18.01
C ILE A 26 -24.39 -0.46 -16.95
N THR A 27 -23.86 -0.10 -15.77
CA THR A 27 -23.83 -0.98 -14.58
C THR A 27 -24.75 -0.42 -13.51
N ALA A 28 -25.08 -1.23 -12.49
CA ALA A 28 -25.93 -0.78 -11.38
C ALA A 28 -25.36 0.46 -10.67
N LEU A 29 -24.03 0.54 -10.53
CA LEU A 29 -23.34 1.70 -9.97
C LEU A 29 -23.57 2.95 -10.82
N VAL A 30 -23.38 2.85 -12.14
CA VAL A 30 -23.60 3.97 -13.08
C VAL A 30 -25.04 4.46 -13.04
N VAL A 31 -26.01 3.55 -12.92
CA VAL A 31 -27.43 3.92 -12.77
C VAL A 31 -27.65 4.71 -11.48
N ARG A 32 -27.08 4.26 -10.37
CA ARG A 32 -27.19 4.95 -9.07
C ARG A 32 -26.50 6.32 -9.08
N ASP A 33 -25.32 6.42 -9.68
CA ASP A 33 -24.62 7.69 -9.84
C ASP A 33 -25.43 8.70 -10.66
N PHE A 34 -26.04 8.22 -11.75
CA PHE A 34 -26.90 9.06 -12.58
C PHE A 34 -28.14 9.53 -11.82
N GLU A 35 -28.76 8.63 -11.06
CA GLU A 35 -29.92 8.94 -10.23
C GLU A 35 -29.62 9.99 -9.16
N ASN A 36 -28.54 9.78 -8.41
CA ASN A 36 -28.08 10.72 -7.38
C ASN A 36 -27.76 12.09 -7.98
N ALA A 37 -27.06 12.12 -9.12
CA ALA A 37 -26.73 13.36 -9.81
C ALA A 37 -27.99 14.08 -10.34
N ALA A 38 -28.99 13.34 -10.81
CA ALA A 38 -30.27 13.88 -11.27
C ALA A 38 -31.07 14.48 -10.10
N LEU A 39 -31.22 13.75 -8.99
CA LEU A 39 -31.89 14.22 -7.77
C LEU A 39 -31.23 15.49 -7.22
N ASN A 40 -29.90 15.50 -7.13
CA ASN A 40 -29.14 16.69 -6.70
C ASN A 40 -29.38 17.89 -7.61
N TRP A 41 -29.43 17.67 -8.93
CA TRP A 41 -29.70 18.74 -9.90
C TRP A 41 -31.15 19.24 -9.81
N PHE A 42 -32.12 18.34 -9.65
CA PHE A 42 -33.53 18.71 -9.45
C PHE A 42 -33.72 19.57 -8.20
N ALA A 43 -33.08 19.19 -7.09
CA ALA A 43 -33.10 19.96 -5.85
C ALA A 43 -32.43 21.33 -6.03
N MET A 44 -31.27 21.39 -6.70
CA MET A 44 -30.56 22.65 -6.95
C MET A 44 -31.36 23.62 -7.84
N LYS A 45 -32.09 23.09 -8.82
CA LYS A 45 -32.85 23.88 -9.80
C LYS A 45 -34.33 24.03 -9.44
N ASN A 46 -34.79 23.44 -8.34
CA ASN A 46 -36.20 23.35 -7.95
C ASN A 46 -37.10 22.88 -9.10
N VAL A 47 -36.71 21.78 -9.76
CA VAL A 47 -37.44 21.26 -10.93
C VAL A 47 -38.75 20.60 -10.47
N PRO A 48 -39.92 21.02 -11.00
CA PRO A 48 -41.19 20.36 -10.67
C PRO A 48 -41.18 18.89 -11.07
N ASP A 49 -41.78 18.03 -10.25
CA ASP A 49 -41.81 16.57 -10.43
C ASP A 49 -42.28 16.15 -11.84
N GLU A 50 -43.30 16.82 -12.37
CA GLU A 50 -43.85 16.56 -13.71
C GLU A 50 -42.86 16.85 -14.85
N GLN A 51 -41.84 17.67 -14.60
CA GLN A 51 -40.85 18.08 -15.60
C GLN A 51 -39.52 17.35 -15.45
N GLN A 52 -39.26 16.67 -14.33
CA GLN A 52 -37.98 16.03 -14.02
C GLN A 52 -37.51 15.09 -15.13
N VAL A 53 -38.34 14.11 -15.51
CA VAL A 53 -38.02 13.15 -16.58
C VAL A 53 -37.80 13.87 -17.92
N SER A 54 -38.61 14.87 -18.23
CA SER A 54 -38.49 15.61 -19.50
C SER A 54 -37.14 16.33 -19.65
N GLN A 55 -36.58 16.83 -18.54
CA GLN A 55 -35.33 17.59 -18.51
C GLN A 55 -34.09 16.69 -18.61
N ILE A 56 -34.15 15.47 -18.06
CA ILE A 56 -33.02 14.51 -18.11
C ILE A 56 -32.98 13.69 -19.40
N LEU A 57 -34.05 13.65 -20.20
CA LEU A 57 -34.02 12.90 -21.47
C LEU A 57 -32.94 13.39 -22.46
N GLY A 58 -32.44 14.62 -22.29
CA GLY A 58 -31.32 15.17 -23.06
C GLY A 58 -29.93 14.87 -22.48
N SER A 59 -29.87 14.20 -21.33
CA SER A 59 -28.63 13.88 -20.60
C SER A 59 -27.83 12.73 -21.18
N PHE A 60 -28.50 11.83 -21.91
CA PHE A 60 -27.86 10.65 -22.48
C PHE A 60 -27.06 11.02 -23.74
N ARG A 61 -25.76 10.70 -23.76
CA ARG A 61 -24.88 10.94 -24.92
C ARG A 61 -24.77 9.74 -25.84
N ASP A 62 -24.98 8.55 -25.32
CA ASP A 62 -25.04 7.34 -26.15
C ASP A 62 -26.43 7.20 -26.77
N THR A 63 -26.47 7.16 -28.11
CA THR A 63 -27.72 6.91 -28.83
C THR A 63 -28.31 5.53 -28.51
N ARG A 64 -27.49 4.56 -28.07
CA ARG A 64 -27.94 3.23 -27.65
C ARG A 64 -28.80 3.31 -26.38
N HIS A 65 -28.46 4.20 -25.45
CA HIS A 65 -29.17 4.36 -24.17
C HIS A 65 -30.56 5.00 -24.32
N ILE A 66 -30.81 5.66 -25.46
CA ILE A 66 -32.09 6.32 -25.77
C ILE A 66 -32.75 5.79 -27.04
N ALA A 67 -32.21 4.75 -27.67
CA ALA A 67 -32.74 4.21 -28.92
C ALA A 67 -34.20 3.76 -28.79
N TRP A 68 -34.55 3.20 -27.63
CA TRP A 68 -35.92 2.78 -27.31
C TRP A 68 -36.89 3.96 -27.10
N LEU A 69 -36.37 5.15 -26.79
CA LEU A 69 -37.14 6.40 -26.63
C LEU A 69 -37.25 7.20 -27.95
N ARG A 70 -36.73 6.66 -29.06
CA ARG A 70 -36.80 7.29 -30.38
C ARG A 70 -38.24 7.40 -30.91
N PRO A 71 -39.12 6.40 -30.74
CA PRO A 71 -40.52 6.55 -31.13
C PRO A 71 -41.21 7.67 -30.36
N ALA A 72 -41.90 8.58 -31.06
CA ALA A 72 -42.54 9.75 -30.45
C ALA A 72 -43.61 9.37 -29.41
N ALA A 73 -44.32 8.26 -29.62
CA ALA A 73 -45.30 7.73 -28.68
C ALA A 73 -44.64 7.32 -27.35
N GLU A 74 -43.51 6.62 -27.43
CA GLU A 74 -42.79 6.14 -26.25
C GLU A 74 -42.14 7.29 -25.48
N ARG A 75 -41.54 8.25 -26.20
CA ARG A 75 -41.01 9.48 -25.59
C ARG A 75 -42.08 10.28 -24.85
N SER A 76 -43.31 10.30 -25.39
CA SER A 76 -44.44 11.02 -24.77
C SER A 76 -44.99 10.29 -23.56
N ARG A 77 -44.99 8.95 -23.58
CA ARG A 77 -45.35 8.12 -22.42
C ARG A 77 -44.36 8.33 -21.28
N VAL A 78 -43.06 8.21 -21.55
CA VAL A 78 -42.01 8.30 -20.55
C VAL A 78 -41.91 9.69 -19.92
N LYS A 79 -42.15 10.76 -20.68
CA LYS A 79 -42.21 12.12 -20.13
C LYS A 79 -43.28 12.33 -19.05
N LYS A 80 -44.33 11.52 -19.02
CA LYS A 80 -45.42 11.61 -18.04
C LYS A 80 -45.18 10.76 -16.79
N LEU A 81 -44.14 9.93 -16.79
CA LEU A 81 -43.78 9.11 -15.64
C LEU A 81 -43.15 9.99 -14.56
N SER A 82 -43.32 9.58 -13.30
CA SER A 82 -42.47 10.08 -12.23
C SER A 82 -41.02 9.66 -12.46
N PHE A 83 -40.09 10.37 -11.84
CA PHE A 83 -38.68 10.02 -11.93
C PHE A 83 -38.40 8.60 -11.43
N ASP A 84 -39.02 8.19 -10.31
CA ASP A 84 -38.87 6.83 -9.77
C ASP A 84 -39.35 5.74 -10.75
N ALA A 85 -40.51 5.95 -11.39
CA ALA A 85 -41.05 5.01 -12.36
C ALA A 85 -40.18 4.92 -13.62
N PHE A 86 -39.63 6.06 -14.07
CA PHE A 86 -38.66 6.08 -15.15
C PHE A 86 -37.38 5.31 -14.79
N MET A 87 -36.83 5.52 -13.58
CA MET A 87 -35.62 4.82 -13.13
C MET A 87 -35.85 3.32 -12.96
N ALA A 88 -37.05 2.88 -12.59
CA ALA A 88 -37.42 1.46 -12.56
C ALA A 88 -37.39 0.84 -13.96
N GLU A 89 -38.02 1.47 -14.96
CA GLU A 89 -37.95 1.01 -16.36
C GLU A 89 -36.52 1.06 -16.93
N PHE A 90 -35.74 2.07 -16.53
CA PHE A 90 -34.34 2.21 -16.96
C PHE A 90 -33.47 1.06 -16.43
N ARG A 91 -33.64 0.68 -15.15
CA ARG A 91 -32.94 -0.48 -14.56
C ARG A 91 -33.33 -1.78 -15.25
N ASP A 92 -34.62 -2.01 -15.48
CA ASP A 92 -35.14 -3.23 -16.11
C ASP A 92 -34.59 -3.43 -17.54
N LYS A 93 -34.39 -2.35 -18.29
CA LYS A 93 -33.85 -2.40 -19.66
C LYS A 93 -32.35 -2.67 -19.74
N TYR A 94 -31.57 -2.10 -18.83
CA TYR A 94 -30.11 -2.05 -18.97
C TYR A 94 -29.36 -2.98 -18.03
N LEU A 95 -29.96 -3.35 -16.89
CA LEU A 95 -29.33 -4.25 -15.96
C LEU A 95 -29.73 -5.70 -16.29
N PRO A 96 -28.82 -6.69 -16.14
CA PRO A 96 -29.16 -8.10 -16.28
C PRO A 96 -30.30 -8.52 -15.34
N VAL A 97 -31.20 -9.42 -15.74
CA VAL A 97 -32.38 -9.80 -14.94
C VAL A 97 -32.04 -10.20 -13.50
N ASP A 98 -30.88 -10.82 -13.29
CA ASP A 98 -30.38 -11.32 -12.01
C ASP A 98 -29.45 -10.34 -11.28
N TRP A 99 -29.31 -9.08 -11.75
CA TRP A 99 -28.38 -8.11 -11.17
C TRP A 99 -28.56 -7.92 -9.66
N GLN A 100 -29.82 -7.89 -9.19
CA GLN A 100 -30.13 -7.77 -7.76
C GLN A 100 -29.61 -8.97 -6.96
N ALA A 101 -29.77 -10.18 -7.50
CA ALA A 101 -29.30 -11.40 -6.87
C ALA A 101 -27.77 -11.47 -6.86
N VAL A 102 -27.13 -11.07 -7.96
CA VAL A 102 -25.65 -11.01 -8.07
C VAL A 102 -25.09 -10.02 -7.04
N THR A 103 -25.58 -8.79 -7.00
CA THR A 103 -25.15 -7.77 -6.02
C THR A 103 -25.42 -8.21 -4.59
N ARG A 104 -26.57 -8.84 -4.32
CA ARG A 104 -26.87 -9.38 -2.99
C ARG A 104 -25.88 -10.48 -2.57
N ASN A 105 -25.58 -11.40 -3.47
CA ASN A 105 -24.62 -12.47 -3.20
C ASN A 105 -23.21 -11.93 -3.00
N GLU A 106 -22.83 -10.89 -3.75
CA GLU A 106 -21.57 -10.18 -3.58
C GLU A 106 -21.46 -9.57 -2.17
N ILE A 107 -22.52 -8.91 -1.70
CA ILE A 107 -22.57 -8.38 -0.32
C ILE A 107 -22.42 -9.51 0.72
N LEU A 108 -23.17 -10.60 0.58
CA LEU A 108 -23.18 -11.71 1.55
C LEU A 108 -21.87 -12.51 1.57
N SER A 109 -21.18 -12.59 0.43
CA SER A 109 -19.89 -13.27 0.28
C SER A 109 -18.70 -12.35 0.52
N SER A 110 -18.91 -11.04 0.66
CA SER A 110 -17.84 -10.08 0.91
C SER A 110 -17.09 -10.41 2.19
N ARG A 111 -15.75 -10.33 2.13
CA ARG A 111 -14.83 -10.59 3.23
C ARG A 111 -13.77 -9.51 3.26
N MET A 112 -13.48 -9.02 4.46
CA MET A 112 -12.44 -8.05 4.71
C MET A 112 -11.06 -8.68 4.45
N LYS A 113 -10.22 -8.00 3.67
CA LYS A 113 -8.82 -8.42 3.47
C LYS A 113 -7.98 -8.04 4.69
N GLU A 114 -6.95 -8.83 5.00
CA GLU A 114 -6.05 -8.55 6.14
C GLU A 114 -5.32 -7.20 6.05
N THR A 115 -5.08 -6.72 4.83
CA THR A 115 -4.39 -5.44 4.57
C THR A 115 -5.32 -4.23 4.53
N GLN A 116 -6.63 -4.45 4.45
CA GLN A 116 -7.63 -3.40 4.31
C GLN A 116 -8.08 -2.91 5.69
N THR A 117 -8.56 -1.68 5.76
CA THR A 117 -9.22 -1.15 6.96
C THR A 117 -10.70 -1.55 6.99
N PHE A 118 -11.29 -1.59 8.18
CA PHE A 118 -12.72 -1.87 8.30
C PHE A 118 -13.55 -0.78 7.61
N ASP A 119 -13.11 0.48 7.66
CA ASP A 119 -13.83 1.62 7.05
C ASP A 119 -13.89 1.53 5.52
N GLU A 120 -12.78 1.20 4.87
CA GLU A 120 -12.73 0.98 3.42
C GLU A 120 -13.68 -0.15 3.00
N TRP A 121 -13.56 -1.31 3.65
CA TRP A 121 -14.39 -2.47 3.35
C TRP A 121 -15.88 -2.22 3.65
N PHE A 122 -16.18 -1.56 4.77
CA PHE A 122 -17.53 -1.18 5.15
C PHE A 122 -18.15 -0.25 4.09
N THR A 123 -17.39 0.73 3.61
CA THR A 123 -17.85 1.67 2.57
C THR A 123 -18.14 0.95 1.26
N GLU A 124 -17.33 -0.03 0.86
CA GLU A 124 -17.59 -0.89 -0.30
C GLU A 124 -18.91 -1.67 -0.14
N VAL A 125 -19.10 -2.32 1.00
CA VAL A 125 -20.30 -3.12 1.28
C VAL A 125 -21.56 -2.26 1.36
N ILE A 126 -21.49 -1.10 2.00
CA ILE A 126 -22.60 -0.14 2.07
C ILE A 126 -22.91 0.44 0.69
N GLY A 127 -21.89 0.73 -0.11
CA GLY A 127 -22.05 1.15 -1.49
C GLY A 127 -22.86 0.13 -2.29
N LEU A 128 -22.51 -1.15 -2.21
CA LEU A 128 -23.27 -2.23 -2.84
C LEU A 128 -24.68 -2.38 -2.27
N ALA A 129 -24.84 -2.33 -0.95
CA ALA A 129 -26.16 -2.41 -0.30
C ALA A 129 -27.08 -1.28 -0.77
N SER A 130 -26.52 -0.08 -0.92
CA SER A 130 -27.26 1.08 -1.42
C SER A 130 -27.76 0.89 -2.84
N LEU A 131 -27.16 0.02 -3.68
CA LEU A 131 -27.68 -0.30 -5.02
C LEU A 131 -29.01 -1.07 -4.95
N LEU A 132 -29.25 -1.78 -3.85
CA LEU A 132 -30.46 -2.57 -3.63
C LEU A 132 -31.58 -1.77 -2.97
N ASP A 133 -31.33 -0.55 -2.50
CA ASP A 133 -32.34 0.31 -1.89
C ASP A 133 -33.49 0.58 -2.86
N GLY A 134 -34.72 0.41 -2.36
CA GLY A 134 -35.95 0.51 -3.16
C GLY A 134 -36.30 -0.75 -3.96
N THR A 135 -35.51 -1.83 -3.84
CA THR A 135 -35.80 -3.13 -4.46
C THR A 135 -36.24 -4.17 -3.43
N PRO A 136 -36.94 -5.25 -3.84
CA PRO A 136 -37.26 -6.37 -2.95
C PRO A 136 -36.02 -7.09 -2.40
N ALA A 137 -34.83 -6.88 -2.99
CA ALA A 137 -33.58 -7.47 -2.56
C ALA A 137 -32.82 -6.64 -1.50
N ALA A 138 -33.39 -5.51 -1.06
CA ALA A 138 -32.80 -4.66 -0.01
C ALA A 138 -32.50 -5.47 1.26
N LEU A 139 -31.36 -5.17 1.90
CA LEU A 139 -30.92 -5.83 3.12
C LEU A 139 -31.32 -4.98 4.32
N SER A 140 -31.87 -5.61 5.37
CA SER A 140 -32.08 -4.94 6.65
C SER A 140 -30.76 -4.68 7.36
N ASP A 141 -30.72 -3.64 8.19
CA ASP A 141 -29.58 -3.31 9.05
C ASP A 141 -29.09 -4.52 9.86
N THR A 142 -30.01 -5.32 10.41
CA THR A 142 -29.67 -6.56 11.14
C THR A 142 -28.96 -7.57 10.25
N ARG A 143 -29.44 -7.79 9.01
CA ARG A 143 -28.82 -8.73 8.08
C ARG A 143 -27.45 -8.23 7.65
N LEU A 144 -27.33 -6.92 7.39
CA LEU A 144 -26.09 -6.29 7.00
C LEU A 144 -25.05 -6.38 8.13
N ARG A 145 -25.47 -6.16 9.37
CA ARG A 145 -24.62 -6.32 10.55
C ARG A 145 -24.07 -7.74 10.66
N HIS A 146 -24.93 -8.76 10.62
CA HIS A 146 -24.48 -10.15 10.67
C HIS A 146 -23.55 -10.51 9.50
N THR A 147 -23.76 -9.91 8.34
CA THR A 147 -22.88 -10.11 7.18
C THR A 147 -21.50 -9.50 7.43
N LEU A 148 -21.46 -8.29 8.00
CA LEU A 148 -20.21 -7.62 8.34
C LEU A 148 -19.47 -8.33 9.49
N GLU A 149 -20.19 -8.82 10.50
CA GLU A 149 -19.61 -9.63 11.59
C GLU A 149 -18.98 -10.92 11.06
N ALA A 150 -19.68 -11.66 10.20
CA ALA A 150 -19.16 -12.86 9.57
C ALA A 150 -18.05 -12.61 8.53
N GLY A 151 -17.89 -11.36 8.10
CA GLY A 151 -16.94 -10.96 7.08
C GLY A 151 -15.66 -10.31 7.59
N MET A 152 -15.54 -10.07 8.90
CA MET A 152 -14.33 -9.53 9.51
C MET A 152 -13.13 -10.46 9.26
N CYS A 153 -11.93 -9.87 9.17
CA CYS A 153 -10.70 -10.67 9.17
C CYS A 153 -10.45 -11.28 10.56
N ALA A 154 -9.69 -12.38 10.60
CA ALA A 154 -9.47 -13.13 11.84
C ALA A 154 -8.90 -12.27 12.99
N ASP A 155 -7.96 -11.37 12.68
CA ASP A 155 -7.37 -10.47 13.67
C ASP A 155 -8.40 -9.50 14.28
N LEU A 156 -9.27 -8.94 13.44
CA LEU A 156 -10.34 -8.06 13.91
C LEU A 156 -11.40 -8.83 14.69
N GLU A 157 -11.77 -10.03 14.24
CA GLU A 157 -12.73 -10.89 14.92
C GLU A 157 -12.25 -11.28 16.34
N VAL A 158 -10.95 -11.56 16.50
CA VAL A 158 -10.37 -11.85 17.82
C VAL A 158 -10.44 -10.64 18.73
N GLU A 159 -9.97 -9.47 18.28
CA GLU A 159 -10.05 -8.23 19.07
C GLU A 159 -11.50 -7.85 19.40
N TYR A 160 -12.43 -8.04 18.44
CA TYR A 160 -13.86 -7.80 18.63
C TYR A 160 -14.47 -8.72 19.69
N ARG A 161 -14.15 -10.02 19.66
CA ARG A 161 -14.62 -10.97 20.69
C ARG A 161 -14.05 -10.70 22.08
N LEU A 162 -12.81 -10.22 22.15
CA LEU A 162 -12.16 -9.87 23.42
C LEU A 162 -12.66 -8.55 24.01
N ASP A 163 -13.17 -7.64 23.17
CA ASP A 163 -13.75 -6.39 23.63
C ASP A 163 -15.15 -6.62 24.25
N THR A 164 -15.16 -6.79 25.57
CA THR A 164 -16.40 -6.98 26.34
C THR A 164 -17.33 -5.77 26.25
N THR A 165 -16.80 -4.57 25.98
CA THR A 165 -17.58 -3.33 25.80
C THR A 165 -18.37 -3.37 24.49
N ALA A 166 -17.77 -3.82 23.39
CA ALA A 166 -18.43 -3.94 22.09
C ALA A 166 -19.43 -5.11 22.01
N ASN A 167 -19.21 -6.17 22.80
CA ASN A 167 -20.13 -7.31 22.89
C ASN A 167 -21.24 -7.13 23.94
N ALA A 168 -21.02 -6.35 25.00
CA ALA A 168 -22.02 -6.12 26.05
C ALA A 168 -22.98 -4.97 25.71
N VAL A 169 -22.60 -4.04 24.84
CA VAL A 169 -23.53 -3.03 24.34
C VAL A 169 -24.47 -3.72 23.37
N ALA A 170 -25.72 -3.89 23.80
CA ALA A 170 -26.83 -4.11 22.88
C ALA A 170 -26.93 -2.89 21.98
N HIS A 171 -26.19 -2.91 20.87
CA HIS A 171 -26.26 -1.84 19.90
C HIS A 171 -27.64 -1.89 19.25
N GLU A 172 -28.53 -1.00 19.69
CA GLU A 172 -29.86 -0.83 19.11
C GLU A 172 -29.77 -0.30 17.69
N LYS A 173 -28.71 0.47 17.38
CA LYS A 173 -28.50 1.11 16.08
C LYS A 173 -27.23 0.60 15.40
N MET A 174 -27.34 0.40 14.08
CA MET A 174 -26.23 0.00 13.22
C MET A 174 -25.04 0.96 13.33
N ASP A 175 -25.28 2.27 13.35
CA ASP A 175 -24.23 3.29 13.44
C ASP A 175 -23.38 3.18 14.72
N GLU A 176 -24.01 2.86 15.85
CA GLU A 176 -23.32 2.71 17.13
C GLU A 176 -22.40 1.50 17.12
N TRP A 177 -22.89 0.39 16.54
CA TRP A 177 -22.09 -0.80 16.32
C TRP A 177 -20.91 -0.52 15.37
N CYS A 178 -21.16 0.14 14.23
CA CYS A 178 -20.11 0.50 13.27
C CYS A 178 -19.01 1.37 13.92
N ARG A 179 -19.37 2.36 14.73
CA ARG A 179 -18.40 3.19 15.47
C ARG A 179 -17.56 2.37 16.45
N SER A 180 -18.17 1.40 17.11
CA SER A 180 -17.48 0.49 18.03
C SER A 180 -16.44 -0.36 17.29
N VAL A 181 -16.84 -1.00 16.18
CA VAL A 181 -15.94 -1.83 15.37
C VAL A 181 -14.80 -1.00 14.77
N ARG A 182 -15.07 0.21 14.27
CA ARG A 182 -14.02 1.13 13.77
C ARG A 182 -12.96 1.41 14.84
N ARG A 183 -13.36 1.67 16.08
CA ARG A 183 -12.42 1.92 17.18
C ARG A 183 -11.52 0.72 17.46
N ILE A 184 -12.06 -0.50 17.37
CA ILE A 184 -11.31 -1.74 17.54
C ILE A 184 -10.34 -1.93 16.37
N ASP A 185 -10.80 -1.68 15.14
CA ASP A 185 -9.96 -1.76 13.94
C ASP A 185 -8.80 -0.75 13.97
N GLU A 186 -9.05 0.49 14.39
CA GLU A 186 -7.99 1.49 14.57
C GLU A 186 -6.93 1.03 15.59
N LYS A 187 -7.36 0.36 16.67
CA LYS A 187 -6.43 -0.22 17.65
C LYS A 187 -5.60 -1.34 16.99
N ARG A 188 -6.24 -2.25 16.26
CA ARG A 188 -5.58 -3.31 15.48
C ARG A 188 -4.53 -2.73 14.53
N ILE A 189 -4.88 -1.70 13.75
CA ILE A 189 -3.97 -1.04 12.79
C ILE A 189 -2.77 -0.43 13.51
N ARG A 190 -2.98 0.24 14.65
CA ARG A 190 -1.89 0.79 15.47
C ARG A 190 -0.96 -0.31 15.99
N ASP A 191 -1.52 -1.43 16.44
CA ASP A 191 -0.74 -2.55 16.98
C ASP A 191 0.07 -3.25 15.88
N ILE A 192 -0.53 -3.50 14.72
CA ILE A 192 0.18 -4.01 13.53
C ILE A 192 1.32 -3.04 13.13
N ALA A 193 1.07 -1.74 13.10
CA ALA A 193 2.09 -0.75 12.76
C ALA A 193 3.24 -0.74 13.78
N LYS A 194 2.93 -0.89 15.08
CA LYS A 194 3.93 -1.01 16.14
C LYS A 194 4.76 -2.28 16.01
N GLN A 195 4.13 -3.42 15.78
CA GLN A 195 4.82 -4.69 15.55
C GLN A 195 5.75 -4.63 14.34
N ARG A 196 5.30 -4.03 13.23
CA ARG A 196 6.14 -3.82 12.03
C ARG A 196 7.36 -2.95 12.32
N ARG A 197 7.24 -1.90 13.14
CA ARG A 197 8.37 -1.06 13.55
C ARG A 197 9.39 -1.84 14.37
N ILE A 198 8.93 -2.60 15.38
CA ILE A 198 9.81 -3.42 16.22
C ILE A 198 10.54 -4.48 15.37
N ALA A 199 9.82 -5.17 14.48
CA ALA A 199 10.43 -6.15 13.58
C ALA A 199 11.48 -5.52 12.65
N ALA A 200 11.23 -4.30 12.14
CA ALA A 200 12.19 -3.58 11.33
C ALA A 200 13.46 -3.18 12.11
N GLU A 201 13.31 -2.79 13.39
CA GLU A 201 14.44 -2.49 14.28
C GLU A 201 15.29 -3.72 14.58
N ILE A 202 14.66 -4.86 14.87
CA ILE A 202 15.36 -6.14 15.09
C ILE A 202 16.12 -6.55 13.82
N ASN A 203 15.45 -6.56 12.65
CA ASN A 203 16.08 -6.89 11.38
C ASN A 203 17.26 -5.96 11.04
N LYS A 204 17.16 -4.67 11.38
CA LYS A 204 18.27 -3.71 11.20
C LYS A 204 19.44 -4.03 12.12
N ALA A 205 19.17 -4.34 13.38
CA ALA A 205 20.20 -4.72 14.35
C ALA A 205 20.92 -6.03 13.95
N GLU A 206 20.19 -7.01 13.44
CA GLU A 206 20.76 -8.28 12.96
C GLU A 206 21.64 -8.08 11.72
N LYS A 207 21.22 -7.25 10.76
CA LYS A 207 22.06 -6.88 9.60
C LYS A 207 23.35 -6.17 10.02
N CYS A 208 23.28 -5.27 10.99
CA CYS A 208 24.48 -4.61 11.53
C CYS A 208 25.45 -5.61 12.19
N LYS A 209 24.94 -6.64 12.88
CA LYS A 209 25.76 -7.71 13.47
C LYS A 209 26.39 -8.62 12.41
N ALA A 210 25.62 -9.05 11.40
CA ALA A 210 26.11 -9.89 10.31
C ALA A 210 27.25 -9.23 9.50
N ASN A 211 27.16 -7.92 9.26
CA ASN A 211 28.24 -7.17 8.60
C ASN A 211 29.49 -7.00 9.49
N SER A 212 29.37 -7.15 10.81
CA SER A 212 30.50 -7.11 11.73
C SER A 212 31.19 -8.48 11.94
N ASP A 213 30.46 -9.59 11.77
CA ASP A 213 30.98 -10.95 11.92
C ASP A 213 31.59 -11.55 10.63
N GLY A 214 31.27 -10.95 9.46
CA GLY A 214 31.85 -11.35 8.17
C GLY A 214 33.38 -11.14 8.04
N ASP A 215 34.01 -10.42 8.98
CA ASP A 215 35.45 -10.14 8.97
C ASP A 215 36.27 -11.07 9.90
N ARG A 216 35.62 -11.97 10.67
CA ARG A 216 36.32 -12.75 11.73
C ARG A 216 36.48 -14.25 11.54
N THR A 217 35.98 -14.85 10.45
CA THR A 217 36.07 -16.33 10.31
C THR A 217 36.32 -16.83 8.90
N SER A 218 37.51 -16.53 8.35
CA SER A 218 38.12 -17.35 7.30
C SER A 218 39.21 -18.26 7.89
N LYS A 219 38.85 -19.21 8.75
CA LYS A 219 39.70 -20.37 9.07
C LYS A 219 39.12 -21.59 8.36
N LYS A 220 39.69 -21.90 7.19
CA LYS A 220 39.42 -23.14 6.43
C LYS A 220 39.79 -24.37 7.28
N PRO A 221 39.02 -25.47 7.25
CA PRO A 221 39.42 -26.71 7.91
C PRO A 221 40.55 -27.38 7.10
N PHE A 222 41.58 -27.82 7.82
CA PHE A 222 42.71 -28.57 7.27
C PHE A 222 42.22 -29.90 6.67
N SER A 223 42.31 -30.04 5.35
CA SER A 223 42.30 -31.35 4.68
C SER A 223 43.75 -31.85 4.63
N SER A 224 44.02 -32.95 5.34
CA SER A 224 45.29 -33.67 5.21
C SER A 224 45.31 -34.43 3.89
N SER A 225 46.22 -34.06 3.00
CA SER A 225 46.70 -34.97 1.96
C SER A 225 48.16 -34.74 1.72
N SER A 226 48.94 -35.72 2.16
CA SER A 226 50.36 -35.88 1.97
C SER A 226 50.72 -35.85 0.49
N LYS A 227 51.73 -35.07 0.12
CA LYS A 227 52.57 -35.35 -1.06
C LYS A 227 54.03 -35.32 -0.63
N PRO A 228 54.83 -36.37 -0.91
CA PRO A 228 56.27 -36.24 -0.88
C PRO A 228 56.74 -35.60 -2.18
N ASN A 229 57.68 -34.68 -2.04
CA ASN A 229 58.37 -34.00 -3.12
C ASN A 229 59.59 -34.83 -3.53
N ASN A 230 59.86 -34.99 -4.83
CA ASN A 230 61.26 -35.10 -5.25
C ASN A 230 61.50 -34.79 -6.73
N SER A 231 62.58 -34.01 -6.93
CA SER A 231 63.50 -33.99 -8.09
C SER A 231 62.96 -33.41 -9.42
N VAL A 232 63.73 -32.76 -10.30
CA VAL A 232 65.01 -32.04 -10.35
C VAL A 232 65.05 -31.33 -11.72
N SER A 233 65.92 -30.32 -11.85
CA SER A 233 66.66 -29.91 -13.07
C SER A 233 66.11 -28.82 -14.02
N ALA A 234 66.92 -27.74 -14.07
CA ALA A 234 67.42 -26.96 -15.23
C ALA A 234 66.39 -26.19 -16.09
N THR A 235 66.60 -24.98 -16.63
CA THR A 235 67.81 -24.24 -17.08
C THR A 235 67.40 -22.75 -17.28
N ALA A 236 68.33 -21.80 -17.13
CA ALA A 236 68.16 -20.37 -17.52
C ALA A 236 68.22 -20.21 -19.07
N PRO A 237 67.80 -19.09 -19.74
CA PRO A 237 68.19 -17.69 -19.43
C PRO A 237 67.15 -16.54 -19.65
N SER A 238 67.37 -15.46 -18.87
CA SER A 238 67.31 -14.01 -19.18
C SER A 238 66.11 -13.25 -19.81
N THR A 239 65.39 -12.50 -18.93
CA THR A 239 64.89 -11.07 -19.00
C THR A 239 63.87 -10.59 -20.07
N PRO A 240 63.10 -9.48 -19.84
CA PRO A 240 63.09 -8.53 -18.70
C PRO A 240 61.71 -8.15 -18.10
N ALA A 241 61.79 -7.38 -17.01
CA ALA A 241 60.82 -6.39 -16.50
C ALA A 241 59.66 -6.86 -15.60
N ALA A 242 59.81 -6.59 -14.29
CA ALA A 242 58.86 -5.79 -13.52
C ALA A 242 59.46 -5.42 -12.16
N SER A 243 59.51 -4.13 -11.89
CA SER A 243 59.94 -3.49 -10.67
C SER A 243 59.12 -3.94 -9.44
N THR A 244 59.85 -4.31 -8.39
CA THR A 244 59.47 -4.33 -6.96
C THR A 244 58.68 -3.07 -6.56
N SER A 245 57.68 -3.09 -5.68
CA SER A 245 57.80 -3.47 -4.27
C SER A 245 56.44 -3.48 -3.56
N ALA A 246 56.18 -4.50 -2.73
CA ALA A 246 55.11 -4.49 -1.71
C ALA A 246 55.57 -3.75 -0.43
N PRO A 247 54.71 -2.95 0.25
CA PRO A 247 55.12 -2.19 1.43
C PRO A 247 55.09 -3.04 2.72
N LYS A 248 56.16 -2.93 3.51
CA LYS A 248 56.33 -3.46 4.87
C LYS A 248 55.41 -2.68 5.83
N GLY A 249 54.45 -3.35 6.46
CA GLY A 249 53.43 -2.71 7.31
C GLY A 249 53.94 -2.24 8.68
N CYS A 250 53.60 -0.99 9.04
CA CYS A 250 53.79 -0.40 10.37
C CYS A 250 52.89 -1.11 11.43
N PRO A 251 53.37 -1.33 12.68
CA PRO A 251 52.59 -1.98 13.74
C PRO A 251 51.24 -1.28 13.98
N LYS A 252 50.16 -2.04 14.23
CA LYS A 252 48.81 -1.47 14.46
C LYS A 252 48.81 -0.51 15.66
N LEU A 253 48.10 0.62 15.56
CA LEU A 253 47.90 1.52 16.70
C LEU A 253 47.14 0.79 17.81
N THR A 254 47.63 0.93 19.04
CA THR A 254 46.93 0.53 20.25
C THR A 254 45.72 1.44 20.52
N ASP A 255 44.76 0.97 21.32
CA ASP A 255 43.57 1.77 21.65
C ASP A 255 43.92 3.03 22.47
N LEU A 256 45.03 2.99 23.22
CA LEU A 256 45.56 4.15 23.95
C LEU A 256 46.12 5.21 22.99
N GLU A 257 46.96 4.82 22.03
CA GLU A 257 47.51 5.74 21.01
C GLU A 257 46.40 6.37 20.15
N ARG A 258 45.36 5.58 19.82
CA ARG A 258 44.21 6.08 19.07
C ARG A 258 43.40 7.10 19.87
N SER A 259 43.26 6.86 21.17
CA SER A 259 42.56 7.79 22.07
C SER A 259 43.34 9.11 22.20
N LEU A 260 44.66 9.03 22.44
CA LEU A 260 45.54 10.20 22.51
C LEU A 260 45.51 11.02 21.21
N LEU A 261 45.59 10.37 20.04
CA LEU A 261 45.54 11.06 18.76
C LEU A 261 44.17 11.70 18.49
N ASN A 262 43.08 11.10 18.95
CA ASN A 262 41.76 11.72 18.81
C ASN A 262 41.58 12.92 19.75
N GLU A 263 42.12 12.85 20.97
CA GLU A 263 42.05 13.90 22.00
C GLU A 263 42.86 15.15 21.59
N HIS A 264 44.05 14.97 21.03
CA HIS A 264 44.95 16.07 20.63
C HIS A 264 44.87 16.40 19.13
N GLU A 265 43.69 16.22 18.54
CA GLU A 265 43.41 16.48 17.12
C GLU A 265 44.48 15.96 16.15
N GLY A 266 45.09 14.83 16.46
CA GLY A 266 46.07 14.14 15.65
C GLY A 266 45.49 13.36 14.48
N CYS A 267 46.40 12.84 13.64
CA CYS A 267 46.08 12.04 12.48
C CYS A 267 46.47 10.57 12.68
N ASN A 268 45.48 9.67 12.57
CA ASN A 268 45.67 8.23 12.77
C ASN A 268 46.46 7.53 11.65
N LYS A 269 46.71 8.21 10.52
CA LYS A 269 47.50 7.67 9.39
C LYS A 269 49.00 7.99 9.53
N CYS A 270 49.34 9.27 9.71
CA CYS A 270 50.73 9.70 9.87
C CYS A 270 51.21 9.74 11.34
N ARG A 271 50.30 9.51 12.31
CA ARG A 271 50.56 9.39 13.75
C ARG A 271 51.24 10.61 14.36
N LYS A 272 50.74 11.81 14.04
CA LYS A 272 51.18 13.09 14.59
C LYS A 272 50.03 13.82 15.26
N PHE A 273 50.30 14.44 16.41
CA PHE A 273 49.37 15.32 17.12
C PHE A 273 49.23 16.67 16.40
N TYR A 274 48.07 17.31 16.56
CA TYR A 274 47.72 18.62 15.98
C TYR A 274 48.10 18.77 14.49
N ALA A 275 47.89 17.73 13.69
CA ALA A 275 48.36 17.68 12.31
C ALA A 275 47.54 18.57 11.34
N GLY A 276 46.45 19.17 11.82
CA GLY A 276 45.53 20.00 11.02
C GLY A 276 44.70 19.22 10.00
N HIS A 277 44.77 17.89 10.01
CA HIS A 277 44.02 17.01 9.11
C HIS A 277 43.71 15.67 9.77
N ARG A 278 42.70 14.96 9.25
CA ARG A 278 42.31 13.61 9.69
C ARG A 278 42.82 12.54 8.72
N ALA A 279 42.71 11.27 9.10
CA ALA A 279 43.25 10.15 8.33
C ALA A 279 42.70 10.06 6.89
N ALA A 280 41.46 10.49 6.68
CA ALA A 280 40.81 10.54 5.36
C ALA A 280 41.52 11.52 4.40
N ASP A 281 41.94 12.67 4.90
CA ASP A 281 42.53 13.76 4.12
C ASP A 281 44.04 13.87 4.33
N CYS A 282 44.68 12.78 4.78
CA CYS A 282 46.09 12.80 5.15
C CYS A 282 47.00 12.70 3.91
N PRO A 283 47.80 13.74 3.60
CA PRO A 283 48.67 13.75 2.44
C PRO A 283 49.99 12.98 2.67
N LYS A 284 50.19 12.44 3.87
CA LYS A 284 51.42 11.73 4.28
C LYS A 284 51.15 10.23 4.41
N ASP A 285 52.14 9.42 4.04
CA ASP A 285 52.11 7.98 4.23
C ASP A 285 52.40 7.57 5.69
N PHE A 286 52.23 6.28 5.99
CA PHE A 286 52.49 5.73 7.32
C PHE A 286 53.96 5.96 7.72
N PRO A 287 54.23 6.25 9.00
CA PRO A 287 55.60 6.39 9.49
C PRO A 287 56.35 5.07 9.32
N ASP A 288 57.66 5.18 9.08
CA ASP A 288 58.54 4.03 8.86
C ASP A 288 58.45 3.07 10.06
N PRO A 289 58.14 1.77 9.82
CA PRO A 289 58.03 0.76 10.88
C PRO A 289 59.29 0.62 11.74
N THR A 290 60.48 0.91 11.18
CA THR A 290 61.76 0.72 11.88
C THR A 290 62.08 1.85 12.85
N THR A 291 61.49 3.03 12.66
CA THR A 291 61.71 4.21 13.51
C THR A 291 60.47 4.60 14.32
N TYR A 292 59.37 3.87 14.18
CA TYR A 292 58.12 4.20 14.88
C TYR A 292 58.21 3.83 16.36
N ARG A 293 58.11 4.85 17.21
CA ARG A 293 57.93 4.70 18.66
C ARG A 293 56.46 4.91 19.01
N THR A 294 55.96 4.15 19.98
CA THR A 294 54.60 4.29 20.50
C THR A 294 54.40 5.67 21.10
N LEU A 295 53.29 6.32 20.74
CA LEU A 295 52.96 7.66 21.22
C LEU A 295 52.52 7.63 22.68
N THR A 296 53.03 8.56 23.47
CA THR A 296 52.65 8.75 24.88
C THR A 296 52.12 10.16 25.10
N ALA A 297 51.46 10.41 26.24
CA ALA A 297 50.92 11.72 26.58
C ALA A 297 51.99 12.83 26.69
N ALA A 298 53.27 12.47 26.86
CA ALA A 298 54.38 13.42 26.86
C ALA A 298 54.79 13.89 25.44
N ASP A 299 54.31 13.21 24.40
CA ASP A 299 54.60 13.52 23.00
C ASP A 299 53.52 14.42 22.35
N ALA A 300 52.45 14.74 23.09
CA ALA A 300 51.32 15.55 22.66
C ALA A 300 51.61 17.05 22.72
#